data_AF-A0AAW5HJ77-F1
#
_entry.id   AF-A0AAW5HJ77-F1
#
_cell.length_a   1.000
_cell.length_b   1.000
_cell.length_c   1.000
_cell.angle_alpha   90.00
_cell.angle_beta   90.00
_cell.angle_gamma   90.00
#
_symmetry.space_group_name_H-M   'P 1'
#
loop_
_entity.id
_entity.type
_entity.pdbx_description
1 polymer ?
#
loop_
_entity_poly.entity_id
_entity_poly.type
_entity_poly.pdbx_seq_one_letter_code
_entity_poly.pdbx_strand_id
1 'polypeptide(L)' 'MSQLSKTVELPISCEVGGRTWKLFTFDYETPDGTFSGYLHAISSEHAAAMLLDMKATATLKGEMIGVEP' A
#
# COMPACT_ATOMS: atom_id res chain seq x y z
N MET A 1 10.33 11.57 -23.18
CA MET A 1 10.34 10.50 -22.16
C MET A 1 8.94 9.91 -22.13
N SER A 2 8.76 8.67 -22.56
CA SER A 2 7.43 8.05 -22.58
C SER A 2 7.02 7.74 -21.14
N GLN A 3 5.97 8.40 -20.67
CA GLN A 3 5.37 8.09 -19.38
C GLN A 3 4.68 6.73 -19.55
N LEU A 4 5.25 5.69 -18.93
CA LEU A 4 4.66 4.36 -18.86
C LEU A 4 3.47 4.43 -17.89
N SER A 5 2.33 4.96 -18.35
CA SER A 5 1.09 4.87 -17.59
C SER A 5 0.49 3.47 -17.80
N LYS A 6 0.90 2.51 -16.98
CA LYS A 6 0.11 1.29 -16.76
C LYS A 6 -0.82 1.55 -15.59
N THR A 7 -2.13 1.42 -15.82
CA THR A 7 -3.11 1.44 -14.74
C THR A 7 -2.90 0.22 -13.86
N VAL A 8 -2.74 0.44 -12.55
CA VAL A 8 -2.73 -0.63 -11.54
C VAL A 8 -4.09 -0.62 -10.86
N GLU A 9 -4.83 -1.72 -10.98
CA GLU A 9 -6.10 -1.89 -10.28
C GLU A 9 -5.85 -2.50 -8.91
N LEU A 10 -6.30 -1.81 -7.86
CA LEU A 10 -6.23 -2.29 -6.49
C LEU A 10 -7.65 -2.55 -5.96
N PRO A 11 -7.95 -3.74 -5.44
CA PRO A 11 -9.26 -4.02 -4.89
C PRO A 11 -9.50 -3.16 -3.64
N ILE A 12 -10.55 -2.34 -3.65
CA ILE A 12 -10.89 -1.46 -2.52
C ILE A 12 -11.27 -2.22 -1.24
N SER A 13 -11.57 -3.51 -1.38
CA SER A 13 -11.75 -4.45 -0.28
C SER A 13 -11.43 -5.88 -0.69
N CYS A 14 -11.08 -6.71 0.28
CA CYS A 14 -10.90 -8.15 0.12
C CYS A 14 -11.35 -8.89 1.37
N GLU A 15 -11.59 -10.20 1.26
CA GLU A 15 -11.91 -11.06 2.41
C GLU A 15 -10.71 -11.93 2.76
N VAL A 16 -10.24 -11.86 4.00
CA VAL A 16 -9.14 -12.68 4.50
C VAL A 16 -9.54 -13.20 5.88
N GLY A 17 -9.58 -14.53 6.04
CA GLY A 17 -9.92 -15.18 7.30
C GLY A 17 -11.32 -14.82 7.83
N GLY A 18 -12.30 -14.66 6.94
CA GLY A 18 -13.68 -14.31 7.30
C GLY A 18 -13.86 -12.86 7.77
N ARG A 19 -12.87 -11.99 7.53
CA ARG A 19 -12.95 -10.55 7.82
C ARG A 19 -12.81 -9.76 6.54
N THR A 20 -13.59 -8.69 6.41
CA THR A 20 -13.42 -7.72 5.34
C THR A 20 -12.27 -6.78 5.66
N TRP A 21 -11.31 -6.73 4.75
CA TRP A 21 -10.25 -5.74 4.73
C TRP A 21 -10.58 -4.67 3.71
N LYS A 22 -10.24 -3.42 4.00
CA LYS A 22 -10.47 -2.25 3.16
C LYS A 22 -9.14 -1.63 2.79
N LEU A 23 -9.06 -1.05 1.60
CA LEU A 23 -7.90 -0.33 1.13
C LEU A 23 -7.84 1.05 1.82
N PHE A 24 -6.77 1.30 2.57
CA PHE A 24 -6.46 2.59 3.18
C PHE A 24 -5.28 3.22 2.45
N THR A 25 -5.36 4.53 2.23
CA THR A 25 -4.24 5.34 1.73
C THR A 25 -3.45 5.90 2.90
N PHE A 26 -2.13 6.00 2.76
CA PHE A 26 -1.26 6.68 3.71
C PHE A 26 -0.25 7.55 2.96
N ASP A 27 0.19 8.62 3.62
CA ASP A 27 1.24 9.50 3.13
C ASP A 27 2.50 9.35 3.96
N TYR A 28 3.66 9.55 3.33
CA TYR A 28 4.96 9.60 4.01
C TYR A 28 5.86 10.63 3.36
N GLU A 29 6.71 11.25 4.18
CA GLU A 29 7.62 12.30 3.76
C GLU A 29 9.04 11.76 3.60
N THR A 30 9.73 12.29 2.61
CA THR A 30 11.15 12.07 2.33
C THR A 30 11.80 13.42 1.98
N PRO A 31 13.14 13.52 1.95
CA PRO A 31 13.81 14.71 1.43
C PRO A 31 13.41 15.09 0.00
N ASP A 32 12.93 14.12 -0.79
CA ASP A 32 12.52 14.32 -2.19
C ASP A 32 11.04 14.73 -2.33
N GLY A 33 10.28 14.70 -1.23
CA GLY A 33 8.88 15.10 -1.18
C GLY A 33 7.96 14.12 -0.43
N THR A 34 6.66 14.39 -0.53
CA THR A 34 5.59 13.55 0.02
C THR A 34 5.13 12.54 -1.01
N PHE A 35 5.05 11.28 -0.60
CA PHE A 35 4.57 10.18 -1.41
C PHE A 35 3.40 9.48 -0.72
N SER A 36 2.55 8.84 -1.51
CA SER A 36 1.40 8.09 -0.99
C SER A 36 1.55 6.60 -1.31
N GLY A 37 1.03 5.75 -0.43
CA GLY A 37 0.92 4.31 -0.61
C GLY A 37 -0.46 3.81 -0.19
N TYR A 38 -0.69 2.51 -0.43
CA TYR A 38 -1.94 1.85 -0.04
C TYR A 38 -1.63 0.59 0.76
N LEU A 39 -2.48 0.29 1.74
CA LEU A 39 -2.46 -0.96 2.48
C LEU A 39 -3.87 -1.43 2.79
N HIS A 40 -4.09 -2.73 2.83
CA HIS A 40 -5.35 -3.29 3.33
C HIS A 40 -5.30 -3.36 4.86
N ALA A 41 -6.39 -2.94 5.51
CA ALA A 41 -6.59 -3.11 6.96
C ALA A 41 -8.08 -3.31 7.31
N ILE A 42 -8.36 -3.67 8.55
CA ILE A 42 -9.73 -3.96 9.04
C ILE A 42 -10.44 -2.68 9.49
N SER A 43 -9.70 -1.75 10.06
CA SER A 43 -10.17 -0.44 10.53
C SER A 43 -9.04 0.60 10.40
N SER A 44 -9.35 1.87 10.64
CA SER A 44 -8.37 2.97 10.69
C SER A 44 -7.30 2.74 11.76
N GLU A 45 -7.68 2.23 12.93
CA GLU A 45 -6.78 1.95 14.03
C GLU A 45 -5.83 0.80 13.68
N HIS A 46 -6.36 -0.23 13.02
CA HIS A 46 -5.54 -1.32 12.52
C HIS A 46 -4.57 -0.84 11.43
N ALA A 47 -5.01 0.03 10.51
CA ALA A 47 -4.14 0.63 9.51
C ALA A 47 -2.99 1.43 10.14
N ALA A 48 -3.29 2.22 11.18
CA ALA A 48 -2.29 2.97 11.93
C ALA A 48 -1.27 2.05 12.64
N ALA A 49 -1.73 0.95 13.26
CA ALA A 49 -0.86 -0.05 13.86
C ALA A 49 0.06 -0.71 12.81
N MET A 50 -0.50 -1.13 11.66
CA MET A 50 0.28 -1.71 10.56
C MET A 50 1.32 -0.73 9.99
N LEU A 51 1.03 0.58 9.95
CA LEU A 51 2.01 1.59 9.53
C LEU A 51 3.21 1.66 10.49
N LEU A 52 2.99 1.51 11.79
CA LEU A 52 4.07 1.45 12.79
C LEU A 52 4.92 0.20 12.60
N ASP A 53 4.28 -0.95 12.41
CA ASP A 53 4.99 -2.22 12.15
C ASP A 53 5.79 -2.13 10.85
N MET A 54 5.19 -1.60 9.78
CA MET A 54 5.84 -1.43 8.49
C MET A 54 7.08 -0.55 8.56
N LYS A 55 7.07 0.54 9.36
CA LYS A 55 8.27 1.35 9.60
C LYS A 55 9.42 0.55 10.22
N ALA A 56 9.10 -0.45 11.04
CA ALA A 56 10.10 -1.29 11.70
C ALA A 56 10.55 -2.49 10.84
N THR A 57 9.68 -3.02 9.99
CA THR A 57 9.90 -4.33 9.36
C THR A 57 9.90 -4.34 7.83
N ALA A 58 9.55 -3.23 7.16
CA ALA A 58 9.52 -3.19 5.70
C ALA A 58 10.91 -3.45 5.09
N THR A 59 10.94 -4.26 4.04
CA THR A 59 12.16 -4.56 3.28
C THR A 59 11.93 -4.31 1.80
N LEU A 60 12.91 -3.72 1.11
CA LEU A 60 12.88 -3.54 -0.34
C LEU A 60 12.87 -4.91 -1.05
N LYS A 61 11.90 -5.12 -1.95
CA LYS A 61 11.81 -6.33 -2.79
C LYS A 61 12.25 -6.13 -4.23
N GLY A 62 12.38 -4.89 -4.69
CA GLY A 62 12.75 -4.53 -6.06
C GLY A 62 11.82 -3.47 -6.64
N GLU A 63 11.92 -3.25 -7.95
CA GLU A 63 11.06 -2.34 -8.69
C GLU A 63 9.75 -3.01 -9.11
N MET A 64 8.63 -2.28 -9.05
CA MET A 64 7.38 -2.73 -9.63
C MET A 64 7.43 -2.57 -11.16
N ILE A 65 7.64 -3.67 -11.87
CA ILE A 65 7.72 -3.70 -13.35
C ILE A 65 6.40 -4.15 -14.02
N GLY A 66 5.41 -4.58 -13.22
CA GLY A 66 4.10 -5.01 -13.68
C GLY A 66 3.21 -5.52 -12.53
N VAL A 67 1.95 -5.79 -12.84
CA VAL A 67 1.02 -6.53 -11.97
C VAL A 67 1.04 -7.98 -12.47
N GLU A 68 1.55 -8.92 -11.67
CA GLU A 68 1.40 -10.35 -11.96
C GLU A 68 -0.03 -10.78 -11.58
N PRO A 69 -0.72 -11.58 -12.41
CA PRO A 69 -2.08 -12.04 -12.15
C PRO A 69 -2.19 -12.99 -10.95
#